data_AF-A0A2J7Q6A5-F1
#
_entry.id   AF-A0A2J7Q6A5-F1
#
_cell.length_a   1.000
_cell.length_b   1.000
_cell.length_c   1.000
_cell.angle_alpha   90.00
_cell.angle_beta   90.00
_cell.angle_gamma   90.00
#
_symmetry.space_group_name_H-M   'P 1'
#
loop_
_entity.id
_entity.type
_entity.pdbx_description
1 polymer ?
#
loop_
_entity_poly.entity_id
_entity_poly.type
_entity_poly.pdbx_seq_one_letter_code
_entity_poly.pdbx_strand_id
1 'polypeptide(L)'
;MAVQAMLMEQELEEKMQYLLNNCIQYHQAILSFVEKLEDFLKPVMLVQLLGSMMAFCVMGFQMSVIPIHTESTKFAKLFISLISALIEQGMFYWFGGELLEESSQILNAAYHCEWHTANSKFRKDLHILMERAKRPVKLTAGGFSALTLENFTKVVQSSYQYFTMLKAVNDEDTE
;
A
#
# COMPACT_ATOMS: atom_id res chain seq x y z
N MET A 1 52.95 7.65 8.72
CA MET A 1 52.07 6.45 8.65
C MET A 1 50.95 6.50 9.68
N ALA A 2 51.21 6.54 11.00
CA ALA A 2 50.13 6.59 12.01
C ALA A 2 49.20 7.81 11.92
N VAL A 3 49.75 9.01 11.67
CA VAL A 3 48.96 10.25 11.53
C VAL A 3 48.06 10.22 10.27
N GLN A 4 48.55 9.67 9.16
CA GLN A 4 47.74 9.51 7.94
C GLN A 4 46.59 8.52 8.13
N ALA A 5 46.80 7.45 8.89
CA ALA A 5 45.74 6.49 9.22
C ALA A 5 44.63 7.15 10.06
N MET A 6 45.00 7.91 11.10
CA MET A 6 44.03 8.64 11.92
C MET A 6 43.22 9.67 11.11
N LEU A 7 43.86 10.42 10.21
CA LEU A 7 43.17 11.38 9.36
C LEU A 7 42.16 10.69 8.41
N MET A 8 42.51 9.51 7.89
CA MET A 8 41.64 8.75 7.00
C MET A 8 40.43 8.15 7.74
N GLU A 9 40.61 7.69 8.98
CA GLU A 9 39.49 7.26 9.83
C GLU A 9 38.54 8.41 10.17
N GLN A 10 39.09 9.59 10.47
CA GLN A 10 38.30 10.77 10.80
C GLN A 10 37.48 11.29 9.60
N GLU A 11 38.06 11.34 8.40
CA GLU A 11 37.33 11.68 7.17
C GLU A 11 36.21 10.67 6.86
N LEU A 12 36.45 9.38 7.12
CA LEU A 12 35.46 8.33 6.92
C LEU A 12 34.26 8.52 7.85
N GLU A 13 34.50 8.76 9.15
CA GLU A 13 33.44 8.99 10.13
C GLU A 13 32.59 10.23 9.80
N GLU A 14 33.23 11.33 9.40
CA GLU A 14 32.52 12.55 9.00
C GLU A 14 31.63 12.29 7.77
N LYS A 15 32.14 11.55 6.79
CA LYS A 15 31.39 11.18 5.59
C LYS A 15 30.22 10.24 5.91
N MET A 16 30.41 9.25 6.78
CA MET A 16 29.33 8.36 7.23
C MET A 16 28.22 9.14 7.95
N GLN A 17 28.59 10.06 8.85
CA GLN A 17 27.63 10.91 9.54
C GLN A 17 26.88 11.83 8.58
N TYR A 18 27.56 12.41 7.59
CA TYR A 18 26.93 13.24 6.56
C TYR A 18 25.89 12.43 5.75
N LEU A 19 26.24 11.21 5.32
CA LEU A 19 25.32 10.33 4.60
C LEU A 19 24.11 9.94 5.46
N LEU A 20 24.33 9.58 6.72
CA LEU A 20 23.23 9.27 7.65
C LEU A 20 22.29 10.45 7.82
N ASN A 21 22.82 11.65 8.02
CA ASN A 21 22.00 12.86 8.16
C ASN A 21 21.14 13.10 6.91
N ASN A 22 21.70 12.90 5.72
CA ASN A 22 20.95 13.00 4.48
C ASN A 22 19.83 11.95 4.40
N CYS A 23 20.14 10.68 4.71
CA CYS A 23 19.13 9.61 4.74
C CYS A 23 17.99 9.94 5.71
N ILE A 24 18.31 10.48 6.90
CA ILE A 24 17.30 10.90 7.88
C ILE A 24 16.44 12.03 7.33
N GLN A 25 17.03 13.05 6.70
CA GLN A 25 16.28 14.16 6.10
C GLN A 25 15.36 13.68 4.97
N TYR A 26 15.84 12.81 4.10
CA TYR A 26 15.02 12.19 3.04
C TYR A 26 13.89 11.36 3.63
N HIS A 27 14.17 10.53 4.64
CA HIS A 27 13.15 9.72 5.30
C HIS A 27 12.06 10.61 5.93
N GLN A 28 12.43 11.70 6.60
CA GLN A 28 11.48 12.67 7.17
C GLN A 28 10.65 13.38 6.09
N ALA A 29 11.25 13.73 4.96
CA ALA A 29 10.53 14.33 3.83
C ALA A 29 9.50 13.36 3.24
N ILE A 30 9.88 12.08 3.06
CA ILE A 30 8.98 11.03 2.60
C ILE A 30 7.83 10.83 3.60
N LEU A 31 8.12 10.74 4.90
CA LEU A 31 7.08 10.62 5.93
C LEU A 31 6.08 11.77 5.86
N SER A 32 6.58 13.01 5.77
CA SER A 32 5.73 14.21 5.67
C SER A 32 4.90 14.23 4.39
N PHE A 33 5.45 13.70 3.29
CA PHE A 33 4.73 13.57 2.03
C PHE A 33 3.63 12.51 2.13
N VAL A 34 3.93 11.34 2.69
CA VAL A 34 2.94 10.27 2.80
C VAL A 34 1.84 10.63 3.80
N GLU A 35 2.13 11.35 4.88
CA GLU A 35 1.08 11.85 5.79
C GLU A 35 0.07 12.72 5.05
N LYS A 36 0.54 13.66 4.22
CA LYS A 36 -0.35 14.50 3.38
C LYS A 36 -1.10 13.69 2.33
N LEU A 37 -0.43 12.71 1.73
CA LEU A 37 -1.03 11.80 0.76
C LEU A 37 -2.13 10.96 1.43
N GLU A 38 -1.90 10.46 2.62
CA GLU A 38 -2.86 9.66 3.39
C GLU A 38 -4.09 10.51 3.73
N ASP A 39 -3.91 11.74 4.20
CA ASP A 39 -5.02 12.63 4.54
C ASP A 39 -5.88 13.00 3.32
N PHE A 40 -5.26 13.13 2.15
CA PHE A 40 -5.98 13.33 0.89
C PHE A 40 -6.69 12.05 0.42
N LEU A 41 -6.01 10.90 0.47
CA LEU A 41 -6.53 9.64 -0.05
C LEU A 41 -7.58 9.00 0.86
N LYS A 42 -7.54 9.19 2.18
CA LYS A 42 -8.49 8.61 3.15
C LYS A 42 -9.96 8.70 2.70
N PRO A 43 -10.53 9.90 2.46
CA PRO A 43 -11.94 10.02 2.05
C PRO A 43 -12.17 9.53 0.61
N VAL A 44 -11.23 9.79 -0.30
CA VAL A 44 -11.34 9.43 -1.72
C VAL A 44 -11.40 7.90 -1.87
N MET A 45 -10.49 7.19 -1.19
CA MET A 45 -10.42 5.73 -1.21
C MET A 45 -11.63 5.08 -0.54
N LEU A 46 -12.21 5.72 0.48
CA LEU A 46 -13.44 5.22 1.10
C LEU A 46 -14.61 5.24 0.11
N VAL A 47 -14.81 6.37 -0.58
CA VAL A 47 -15.86 6.50 -1.60
C VAL A 47 -15.61 5.55 -2.77
N GLN A 48 -14.36 5.46 -3.23
CA GLN A 48 -13.96 4.53 -4.29
C GLN A 48 -14.23 3.07 -3.90
N LEU A 49 -13.93 2.68 -2.64
CA LEU A 49 -14.17 1.34 -2.12
C LEU A 49 -15.67 1.01 -2.14
N LEU A 50 -16.51 1.86 -1.56
CA LEU A 50 -17.96 1.64 -1.54
C LEU A 50 -18.56 1.62 -2.95
N GLY A 51 -18.13 2.55 -3.80
CA GLY A 51 -18.55 2.63 -5.20
C GLY A 51 -18.16 1.37 -5.99
N SER A 52 -16.93 0.90 -5.83
CA SER A 52 -16.43 -0.31 -6.50
C SER A 52 -17.16 -1.58 -6.05
N MET A 53 -17.45 -1.73 -4.74
CA MET A 53 -18.23 -2.87 -4.23
C MET A 53 -19.60 -2.92 -4.90
N MET A 54 -20.31 -1.79 -4.93
CA MET A 54 -21.61 -1.67 -5.59
C MET A 54 -21.51 -1.95 -7.09
N ALA A 55 -20.49 -1.41 -7.77
CA ALA A 55 -20.25 -1.66 -9.19
C ALA A 55 -20.01 -3.15 -9.48
N PHE A 56 -19.18 -3.83 -8.69
CA PHE A 56 -18.91 -5.26 -8.83
C PHE A 56 -20.18 -6.10 -8.63
N CYS A 57 -21.00 -5.76 -7.62
CA CYS A 57 -22.27 -6.45 -7.39
C CYS A 57 -23.24 -6.29 -8.58
N VAL A 58 -23.43 -5.05 -9.05
CA VAL A 58 -24.35 -4.75 -10.16
C VAL A 58 -23.86 -5.37 -11.48
N MET A 59 -22.57 -5.24 -11.81
CA MET A 59 -21.99 -5.84 -13.01
C MET A 59 -22.08 -7.37 -12.97
N GLY A 60 -21.83 -7.99 -11.81
CA GLY A 60 -22.01 -9.43 -11.61
C GLY A 60 -23.45 -9.86 -11.83
N PHE A 61 -24.42 -9.13 -11.26
CA PHE A 61 -25.85 -9.41 -11.45
C PHE A 61 -26.27 -9.29 -12.92
N GLN A 62 -25.90 -8.19 -13.58
CA GLN A 62 -26.21 -8.00 -15.01
C GLN A 62 -25.63 -9.12 -15.87
N MET A 63 -24.42 -9.59 -15.58
CA MET A 63 -23.84 -10.73 -16.28
C MET A 63 -24.58 -12.06 -16.02
N SER A 64 -25.22 -12.22 -14.87
CA SER A 64 -26.04 -13.42 -14.57
C SER A 64 -27.40 -13.41 -15.27
N VAL A 65 -27.96 -12.23 -15.55
CA VAL A 65 -29.30 -12.09 -16.17
C VAL A 65 -29.23 -12.07 -17.71
N ILE A 66 -28.15 -11.54 -18.30
CA ILE A 66 -28.02 -11.40 -19.75
C ILE A 66 -27.69 -12.76 -20.41
N PRO A 67 -28.53 -13.26 -21.34
CA PRO A 67 -28.23 -14.48 -22.08
C PRO A 67 -27.08 -14.27 -23.05
N ILE A 68 -26.00 -15.03 -22.86
CA ILE A 68 -24.73 -14.93 -23.60
C ILE A 68 -24.94 -15.09 -25.12
N HIS A 69 -25.92 -15.89 -25.53
CA HIS A 69 -26.14 -16.25 -26.94
C HIS A 69 -26.85 -15.15 -27.76
N THR A 70 -27.64 -14.29 -27.12
CA THR A 70 -28.47 -13.28 -27.82
C THR A 70 -27.82 -11.89 -27.79
N GLU A 71 -27.04 -11.60 -26.74
CA GLU A 71 -26.50 -10.26 -26.45
C GLU A 71 -24.98 -10.29 -26.17
N SER A 72 -24.25 -11.06 -26.96
CA SER A 72 -22.81 -11.34 -26.76
C SER A 72 -21.94 -10.08 -26.68
N THR A 73 -22.26 -9.03 -27.43
CA THR A 73 -21.52 -7.75 -27.39
C THR A 73 -21.72 -7.00 -26.08
N LYS A 74 -22.93 -7.03 -25.50
CA LYS A 74 -23.20 -6.40 -24.19
C LYS A 74 -22.48 -7.15 -23.08
N PHE A 75 -22.53 -8.48 -23.10
CA PHE A 75 -21.80 -9.33 -22.16
C PHE A 75 -20.29 -9.05 -22.21
N ALA A 76 -19.69 -9.02 -23.41
CA ALA A 76 -18.26 -8.74 -23.58
C ALA A 76 -17.87 -7.37 -23.01
N LYS A 77 -18.68 -6.32 -23.25
CA LYS A 77 -18.44 -4.98 -22.69
C LYS A 77 -18.47 -4.97 -21.16
N LEU A 78 -19.48 -5.63 -20.56
CA LEU A 78 -19.58 -5.73 -19.10
C LEU A 78 -18.41 -6.50 -18.50
N PHE A 79 -18.02 -7.61 -19.12
CA PHE A 79 -16.87 -8.40 -18.67
C PHE A 79 -15.58 -7.59 -18.72
N ILE A 80 -15.30 -6.91 -19.83
CA ILE A 80 -14.12 -6.04 -19.96
C ILE A 80 -14.15 -4.92 -18.92
N SER A 81 -15.31 -4.29 -18.70
CA SER A 81 -15.48 -3.23 -17.69
C SER A 81 -15.26 -3.74 -16.27
N LEU A 82 -15.67 -4.97 -15.95
CA LEU A 82 -15.43 -5.57 -14.64
C LEU A 82 -13.94 -5.80 -14.43
N ILE A 83 -13.27 -6.40 -15.41
CA ILE A 83 -11.83 -6.66 -15.34
C ILE A 83 -11.04 -5.34 -15.23
N SER A 84 -11.40 -4.30 -15.99
CA SER A 84 -10.73 -3.00 -15.89
C SER A 84 -10.88 -2.38 -14.50
N ALA A 85 -12.08 -2.44 -13.92
CA ALA A 85 -12.34 -1.90 -12.59
C ALA A 85 -11.62 -2.71 -11.48
N LEU A 86 -11.53 -4.03 -11.63
CA LEU A 86 -10.74 -4.88 -10.73
C LEU A 86 -9.24 -4.56 -10.79
N ILE A 87 -8.71 -4.34 -12.00
CA ILE A 87 -7.30 -3.98 -12.19
C ILE A 87 -7.03 -2.61 -11.57
N GLU A 88 -7.85 -1.60 -11.86
CA GLU A 88 -7.71 -0.24 -11.32
C GLU A 88 -7.68 -0.26 -9.79
N GLN A 89 -8.68 -0.89 -9.18
CA GLN A 89 -8.77 -1.03 -7.74
C GLN A 89 -7.56 -1.82 -7.19
N GLY A 90 -7.22 -2.94 -7.83
CA GLY A 90 -6.08 -3.78 -7.46
C GLY A 90 -4.75 -3.01 -7.44
N MET A 91 -4.53 -2.09 -8.39
CA MET A 91 -3.32 -1.26 -8.40
C MET A 91 -3.20 -0.40 -7.14
N PHE A 92 -4.28 0.25 -6.69
CA PHE A 92 -4.24 1.06 -5.46
C PHE A 92 -3.87 0.24 -4.22
N TYR A 93 -4.43 -0.96 -4.09
CA TYR A 93 -4.11 -1.87 -2.99
C TYR A 93 -2.70 -2.45 -3.10
N TRP A 94 -2.21 -2.69 -4.31
CA TRP A 94 -0.83 -3.11 -4.54
C TRP A 94 0.15 -2.02 -4.10
N PHE A 95 -0.01 -0.78 -4.58
CA PHE A 95 0.86 0.32 -4.20
C PHE A 95 0.84 0.62 -2.70
N GLY A 96 -0.33 0.51 -2.05
CA GLY A 96 -0.44 0.63 -0.60
C GLY A 96 0.32 -0.47 0.15
N GLY A 97 0.26 -1.71 -0.34
CA GLY A 97 0.97 -2.85 0.21
C GLY A 97 2.49 -2.72 0.04
N GLU A 98 2.94 -2.37 -1.17
CA GLU A 98 4.35 -2.15 -1.49
C GLU A 98 4.96 -1.06 -0.61
N LEU A 99 4.25 0.08 -0.45
CA LEU A 99 4.71 1.18 0.40
C LEU A 99 4.85 0.74 1.87
N LEU A 100 3.93 -0.09 2.35
CA LEU A 100 3.99 -0.65 3.69
C LEU A 100 5.22 -1.57 3.85
N GLU A 101 5.44 -2.45 2.88
CA GLU A 101 6.57 -3.39 2.89
C GLU A 101 7.91 -2.67 2.82
N GLU A 102 8.12 -1.80 1.83
CA GLU A 102 9.35 -1.02 1.66
C GLU A 102 9.66 -0.15 2.89
N SER A 103 8.63 0.48 3.49
CA SER A 103 8.83 1.26 4.71
C SER A 103 9.29 0.42 5.91
N SER A 104 8.89 -0.85 5.96
CA SER A 104 9.30 -1.80 7.01
C SER A 104 10.75 -2.26 6.83
N GLN A 105 11.23 -2.34 5.59
CA GLN A 105 12.60 -2.76 5.28
C GLN A 105 13.66 -1.76 5.76
N ILE A 106 13.30 -0.47 5.91
CA ILE A 106 14.21 0.58 6.42
C ILE A 106 14.81 0.19 7.78
N LEU A 107 14.00 -0.40 8.67
CA LEU A 107 14.46 -0.86 9.98
C LEU A 107 15.53 -1.95 9.82
N ASN A 108 15.28 -2.91 8.92
CA ASN A 108 16.18 -4.03 8.69
C ASN A 108 17.52 -3.55 8.08
N ALA A 109 17.45 -2.65 7.09
CA ALA A 109 18.62 -2.03 6.49
C ALA A 109 19.45 -1.24 7.50
N ALA A 110 18.79 -0.47 8.38
CA ALA A 110 19.47 0.25 9.46
C ALA A 110 20.15 -0.72 10.44
N TYR A 111 19.51 -1.85 10.77
CA TYR A 111 20.03 -2.85 11.70
C TYR A 111 21.27 -3.56 11.18
N HIS A 112 21.30 -3.87 9.89
CA HIS A 112 22.42 -4.52 9.21
C HIS A 112 23.59 -3.58 8.88
N CYS A 113 23.47 -2.28 9.15
CA CYS A 113 24.61 -1.38 9.11
C CYS A 113 25.65 -1.80 10.17
N GLU A 114 26.95 -1.68 9.91
CA GLU A 114 28.01 -1.93 10.89
C GLU A 114 28.11 -0.80 11.94
N TRP A 115 26.97 -0.45 12.55
CA TRP A 115 26.85 0.67 13.50
C TRP A 115 27.64 0.44 14.79
N HIS A 116 27.96 -0.80 15.12
CA HIS A 116 28.70 -1.19 16.32
C HIS A 116 30.19 -0.79 16.28
N THR A 117 30.75 -0.46 15.12
CA THR A 117 32.11 0.06 14.97
C THR A 117 32.15 1.59 14.86
N ALA A 118 31.04 2.22 14.48
CA ALA A 118 30.94 3.68 14.31
C ALA A 118 31.02 4.48 15.61
N ASN A 119 31.21 5.79 15.53
CA ASN A 119 31.29 6.67 16.70
C ASN A 119 29.94 6.81 17.46
N SER A 120 29.99 7.36 18.68
CA SER A 120 28.81 7.47 19.55
C SER A 120 27.70 8.33 18.96
N LYS A 121 28.04 9.36 18.17
CA LYS A 121 27.08 10.26 17.53
C LYS A 121 26.25 9.49 16.49
N PHE A 122 26.92 8.80 15.57
CA PHE A 122 26.30 7.98 14.54
C PHE A 122 25.35 6.95 15.13
N ARG A 123 25.79 6.24 16.19
CA ARG A 123 24.97 5.22 16.87
C ARG A 123 23.68 5.79 17.44
N LYS A 124 23.74 6.98 18.07
CA LYS A 124 22.55 7.62 18.64
C LYS A 124 21.56 8.04 17.57
N ASP A 125 22.05 8.67 16.51
CA ASP A 125 21.21 9.15 15.41
C ASP A 125 20.55 7.98 14.66
N LEU A 126 21.31 6.91 14.40
CA LEU A 126 20.80 5.70 13.79
C LEU A 126 19.77 4.99 14.68
N HIS A 127 19.99 4.96 16.00
CA HIS A 127 19.02 4.38 16.93
C HIS A 127 17.67 5.13 16.90
N ILE A 128 17.69 6.46 16.83
CA ILE A 128 16.48 7.27 16.67
C ILE A 128 15.76 6.92 15.36
N LEU A 129 16.51 6.78 14.26
CA LEU A 129 15.96 6.36 12.96
C LEU A 129 15.30 4.97 13.07
N MET A 130 15.95 4.00 13.71
CA MET A 130 15.39 2.66 13.94
C MET A 130 14.10 2.71 14.75
N GLU A 131 14.07 3.45 15.87
CA GLU A 131 12.86 3.59 16.68
C GLU A 131 11.70 4.20 15.88
N ARG A 132 11.97 5.16 14.98
CA ARG A 132 10.96 5.71 14.08
C ARG A 132 10.50 4.70 13.02
N ALA A 133 11.43 3.95 12.45
CA ALA A 133 11.20 2.97 11.37
C ALA A 133 10.40 1.75 11.83
N LYS A 134 10.37 1.44 13.15
CA LYS A 134 9.47 0.42 13.73
C LYS A 134 7.99 0.67 13.46
N ARG A 135 7.61 1.92 13.14
CA ARG A 135 6.24 2.29 12.77
C ARG A 135 6.19 2.51 11.25
N PRO A 136 5.93 1.45 10.46
CA PRO A 136 5.90 1.56 9.02
C PRO A 136 4.75 2.46 8.56
N VAL A 137 4.92 2.97 7.35
CA VAL A 137 3.97 3.91 6.74
C VAL A 137 2.81 3.11 6.18
N LYS A 138 1.59 3.49 6.53
CA LYS A 138 0.38 2.80 6.08
C LYS A 138 -0.56 3.78 5.40
N LEU A 139 -1.10 3.38 4.25
CA LEU A 139 -2.21 4.08 3.61
C LEU A 139 -3.52 3.41 4.01
N THR A 140 -4.52 4.20 4.35
CA THR A 140 -5.81 3.71 4.83
C THR A 140 -6.98 4.28 4.01
N ALA A 141 -7.98 3.43 3.74
CA ALA A 141 -9.28 3.83 3.22
C ALA A 141 -10.19 4.21 4.40
N GLY A 142 -10.61 5.48 4.46
CA GLY A 142 -11.50 6.01 5.49
C GLY A 142 -10.97 5.93 6.94
N GLY A 143 -9.69 5.59 7.14
CA GLY A 143 -9.11 5.35 8.46
C GLY A 143 -9.40 3.97 9.07
N PHE A 144 -10.19 3.12 8.40
CA PHE A 144 -10.62 1.81 8.94
C PHE A 144 -9.90 0.62 8.29
N SER A 145 -9.67 0.68 6.98
CA SER A 145 -9.06 -0.43 6.22
C SER A 145 -7.71 -0.01 5.65
N ALA A 146 -6.66 -0.78 5.91
CA ALA A 146 -5.37 -0.57 5.27
C ALA A 146 -5.44 -0.97 3.79
N LEU A 147 -4.76 -0.22 2.92
CA LEU A 147 -4.62 -0.57 1.50
C LEU A 147 -3.60 -1.70 1.34
N THR A 148 -4.02 -2.93 1.59
CA THR A 148 -3.21 -4.15 1.39
C THR A 148 -3.93 -5.14 0.48
N LEU A 149 -3.17 -5.97 -0.24
CA LEU A 149 -3.74 -6.98 -1.14
C LEU A 149 -4.66 -7.98 -0.40
N GLU A 150 -4.38 -8.24 0.88
CA GLU A 150 -5.24 -9.04 1.75
C GLU A 150 -6.63 -8.38 1.91
N ASN A 151 -6.68 -7.07 2.15
CA ASN A 151 -7.95 -6.36 2.28
C ASN A 151 -8.66 -6.23 0.93
N PHE A 152 -7.94 -6.09 -0.18
CA PHE A 152 -8.54 -6.16 -1.51
C PHE A 152 -9.31 -7.47 -1.73
N THR A 153 -8.71 -8.60 -1.34
CA THR A 153 -9.35 -9.92 -1.46
C THR A 153 -10.64 -9.99 -0.65
N LYS A 154 -10.64 -9.44 0.57
CA LYS A 154 -11.85 -9.36 1.42
C LYS A 154 -12.94 -8.52 0.75
N VAL A 155 -12.59 -7.39 0.13
CA VAL A 155 -13.55 -6.54 -0.59
C VAL A 155 -14.20 -7.28 -1.76
N VAL A 156 -13.41 -8.00 -2.57
CA VAL A 156 -13.93 -8.79 -3.69
C VAL A 156 -14.82 -9.93 -3.19
N GLN A 157 -14.40 -10.62 -2.13
CA GLN A 157 -15.18 -11.71 -1.52
C GLN A 157 -16.53 -11.22 -0.98
N SER A 158 -16.55 -10.10 -0.25
CA SER A 158 -17.80 -9.50 0.25
C SER A 158 -18.71 -9.10 -0.91
N SER A 159 -18.17 -8.52 -1.97
CA SER A 159 -18.95 -8.15 -3.17
C SER A 159 -19.59 -9.39 -3.82
N TYR A 160 -18.84 -10.50 -3.91
CA TYR A 160 -19.36 -11.77 -4.44
C TYR A 160 -20.47 -12.37 -3.55
N GLN A 161 -20.34 -12.27 -2.22
CA GLN A 161 -21.38 -12.71 -1.28
C GLN A 161 -22.68 -11.91 -1.49
N TYR A 162 -22.59 -10.58 -1.58
CA TYR A 162 -23.76 -9.74 -1.87
C TYR A 162 -24.39 -10.05 -3.23
N PHE A 163 -23.58 -10.27 -4.26
CA PHE A 163 -24.06 -10.75 -5.57
C PHE A 163 -24.84 -12.06 -5.45
N THR A 164 -24.29 -13.04 -4.73
CA THR A 164 -24.92 -14.35 -4.57
C THR A 164 -26.27 -14.24 -3.83
N MET A 165 -26.34 -13.38 -2.80
CA MET A 165 -27.60 -13.10 -2.10
C MET A 165 -28.65 -12.46 -3.01
N LEU A 166 -28.26 -11.44 -3.80
CA LEU A 166 -29.17 -10.79 -4.76
C LEU A 166 -29.69 -11.79 -5.80
N LYS A 167 -28.82 -12.68 -6.27
CA LYS A 167 -29.21 -13.74 -7.20
C LYS A 167 -30.22 -14.70 -6.57
N ALA A 168 -29.97 -15.16 -5.33
CA ALA A 168 -30.87 -16.07 -4.63
C ALA A 168 -32.29 -15.47 -4.46
N VAL A 169 -32.39 -14.19 -4.09
CA VAL A 169 -33.70 -13.50 -3.98
C VAL A 169 -34.42 -13.42 -5.33
N ASN A 170 -33.70 -13.11 -6.40
CA ASN A 170 -34.28 -13.08 -7.74
C ASN A 170 -34.78 -14.47 -8.19
N ASP A 171 -34.04 -15.52 -7.86
CA ASP A 171 -34.41 -16.89 -8.20
C ASP A 171 -35.66 -17.34 -7.41
N GLU A 172 -35.81 -16.93 -6.14
CA GLU A 172 -37.03 -17.17 -5.32
C GLU A 172 -38.27 -16.44 -5.85
N ASP A 173 -38.14 -15.22 -6.37
CA ASP A 173 -39.28 -14.45 -6.94
C ASP A 173 -39.74 -14.98 -8.31
N THR A 174 -38.98 -15.87 -8.94
CA THR A 174 -39.28 -16.41 -10.29
C THR A 174 -39.98 -17.79 -10.25
N GLU A 175 -40.08 -18.44 -9.10
CA GLU A 175 -40.86 -19.69 -8.86
C GLU A 175 -42.31 -19.42 -8.42
#